data_AF-A0A834BV20-F1
#
_entry.id   AF-A0A834BV20-F1
#
_cell.length_a   1.000
_cell.length_b   1.000
_cell.length_c   1.000
_cell.angle_alpha   90.00
_cell.angle_beta   90.00
_cell.angle_gamma   90.00
#
_symmetry.space_group_name_H-M   'P 1'
#
loop_
_entity.id
_entity.type
_entity.pdbx_description
1 polymer ?
#
loop_
_entity_poly.entity_id
_entity_poly.type
_entity_poly.pdbx_seq_one_letter_code
_entity_poly.pdbx_strand_id
1 'polypeptide(L)'
;MSGFLDGIRCGDCDCNVDWGERRNTIASIAAGVLFFTGWWIIIDAAVIYPLEEDFHRAYHTCGVIATVAFLMINAVSNGQVRGDSYSEGCMGQTGARVWLFIGFMLAFGSLIASMWILFGGFVVPGEYYYEGTTTQF
;
A
#
# COMPACT_ATOMS: atom_id res chain seq x y z
N MET A 1 15.79 -16.54 -7.58
CA MET A 1 15.03 -15.28 -7.40
C MET A 1 15.23 -14.84 -5.97
N SER A 2 16.21 -13.96 -5.84
CA SER A 2 16.83 -13.48 -4.62
C SER A 2 15.85 -12.72 -3.74
N GLY A 3 15.74 -13.15 -2.47
CA GLY A 3 15.11 -12.35 -1.45
C GLY A 3 15.86 -11.03 -1.30
N PHE A 4 15.21 -10.04 -0.68
CA PHE A 4 15.72 -8.71 -0.34
C PHE A 4 17.13 -8.67 0.30
N LEU A 5 17.72 -9.82 0.68
CA LEU A 5 19.06 -9.99 1.26
C LEU A 5 20.15 -10.54 0.30
N ASP A 6 19.83 -10.94 -0.93
CA ASP A 6 20.81 -11.56 -1.84
C ASP A 6 21.67 -10.54 -2.62
N GLY A 7 21.49 -9.24 -2.36
CA GLY A 7 22.15 -8.14 -3.06
C GLY A 7 23.60 -7.85 -2.66
N ILE A 8 24.23 -8.66 -1.80
CA ILE A 8 25.64 -8.49 -1.38
C ILE A 8 26.51 -9.64 -1.90
N ARG A 9 26.42 -9.93 -3.20
CA ARG A 9 27.46 -10.69 -3.91
C ARG A 9 28.00 -9.82 -5.05
N CYS A 10 29.10 -9.16 -4.76
CA CYS A 10 29.92 -8.47 -5.74
C CYS A 10 30.77 -9.52 -6.48
N GLY A 11 30.64 -9.58 -7.80
CA GLY A 11 31.50 -10.40 -8.67
C GLY A 11 30.76 -11.56 -9.32
N ASP A 12 30.13 -11.29 -10.48
CA ASP A 12 30.61 -11.83 -11.75
C ASP A 12 29.85 -11.15 -12.89
N CYS A 13 30.61 -10.58 -13.82
CA CYS A 13 30.11 -9.96 -15.03
C CYS A 13 29.74 -11.06 -16.02
N ASP A 14 28.44 -11.32 -16.21
CA ASP A 14 27.96 -12.04 -17.39
C ASP A 14 26.84 -11.25 -18.07
N CYS A 15 27.06 -10.92 -19.34
CA CYS A 15 26.35 -9.90 -20.11
C CYS A 15 25.05 -10.44 -20.73
N ASN A 16 24.26 -11.20 -19.98
CA ASN A 16 22.89 -11.54 -20.38
C ASN A 16 21.93 -11.00 -19.31
N VAL A 17 21.74 -9.68 -19.32
CA VAL A 17 20.82 -8.98 -18.42
C VAL A 17 19.40 -9.49 -18.71
N ASP A 18 18.97 -10.44 -17.90
CA ASP A 18 17.62 -10.99 -17.89
C ASP A 18 16.62 -9.84 -17.71
N TRP A 19 15.92 -9.48 -18.79
CA TRP A 19 14.93 -8.40 -18.82
C TRP A 19 13.81 -8.57 -17.77
N GLY A 20 13.64 -9.79 -17.22
CA GLY A 20 12.76 -10.05 -16.07
C GLY A 20 13.24 -9.43 -14.77
N GLU A 21 14.53 -9.56 -14.44
CA GLU A 21 15.12 -9.13 -13.16
C GLU A 21 15.19 -7.60 -13.06
N ARG A 22 15.50 -6.95 -14.19
CA ARG A 22 15.51 -5.48 -14.31
C ARG A 22 14.13 -4.86 -14.07
N ARG A 23 13.05 -5.51 -14.53
CA ARG A 23 11.66 -5.03 -14.34
C ARG A 23 11.22 -5.11 -12.88
N ASN A 24 11.57 -6.18 -12.18
CA ASN A 24 11.23 -6.33 -10.77
C ASN A 24 11.97 -5.28 -9.92
N THR A 25 13.23 -4.99 -10.26
CA THR A 25 14.03 -3.94 -9.62
C THR A 25 13.39 -2.56 -9.83
N ILE A 26 13.06 -2.20 -11.08
CA ILE A 26 12.42 -0.92 -11.39
C ILE A 26 11.04 -0.80 -10.71
N ALA A 27 10.25 -1.89 -10.74
CA ALA A 27 8.97 -1.93 -10.06
C ALA A 27 9.10 -1.70 -8.55
N SER A 28 10.08 -2.32 -7.90
CA SER A 28 10.33 -2.13 -6.47
C SER A 28 10.76 -0.70 -6.12
N ILE A 29 11.61 -0.08 -6.95
CA ILE A 29 12.04 1.32 -6.77
C ILE A 29 10.86 2.27 -6.98
N ALA A 30 10.11 2.11 -8.07
CA ALA A 30 8.94 2.93 -8.37
C ALA A 30 7.89 2.83 -7.26
N ALA A 31 7.66 1.61 -6.76
CA ALA A 31 6.72 1.37 -5.69
C ALA A 31 7.18 2.00 -4.35
N GLY A 32 8.47 1.95 -4.04
CA GLY A 32 9.04 2.65 -2.88
C GLY A 32 8.92 4.18 -2.97
N VAL A 33 9.16 4.75 -4.15
CA VAL A 33 8.98 6.20 -4.39
C VAL A 33 7.51 6.60 -4.22
N LEU A 34 6.58 5.87 -4.84
CA LEU A 34 5.15 6.15 -4.73
C LEU A 34 4.66 6.04 -3.28
N PHE A 35 5.12 5.03 -2.55
CA PHE A 35 4.83 4.86 -1.13
C PHE A 35 5.29 6.04 -0.29
N PHE A 36 6.55 6.46 -0.48
CA PHE A 36 7.13 7.60 0.22
C PHE A 36 6.33 8.88 -0.08
N THR A 37 6.01 9.13 -1.35
CA THR A 37 5.22 10.31 -1.74
C THR A 37 3.81 10.30 -1.15
N GLY A 38 3.16 9.14 -1.05
CA GLY A 38 1.83 9.02 -0.46
C GLY A 38 1.84 9.38 1.03
N TRP A 39 2.78 8.82 1.79
CA TRP A 39 2.91 9.14 3.22
C TRP A 39 3.34 10.58 3.46
N TRP A 40 4.21 11.12 2.61
CA TRP A 40 4.60 12.53 2.68
C TRP A 40 3.38 13.44 2.63
N ILE A 41 2.47 13.24 1.67
CA ILE A 41 1.24 14.04 1.52
C ILE A 41 0.32 13.87 2.73
N ILE A 42 0.16 12.65 3.24
CA ILE A 42 -0.69 12.37 4.41
C ILE A 42 -0.16 13.09 5.66
N ILE A 43 1.16 13.08 5.87
CA ILE A 43 1.80 13.71 7.03
C ILE A 43 1.73 15.24 6.90
N ASP A 44 1.97 15.80 5.71
CA ASP A 44 1.84 17.22 5.46
C ASP A 44 0.42 17.73 5.77
N ALA A 45 -0.61 17.01 5.32
CA ALA A 45 -2.00 17.31 5.64
C ALA A 45 -2.30 17.20 7.16
N ALA A 46 -1.77 16.18 7.85
CA ALA A 46 -1.96 16.01 9.29
C ALA A 46 -1.31 17.12 10.14
N VAL A 47 -0.23 17.73 9.63
CA VAL A 47 0.43 18.86 10.30
C VAL A 47 -0.36 20.15 10.12
N ILE A 48 -0.96 20.36 8.95
CA ILE A 48 -1.76 21.56 8.65
C ILE A 48 -3.12 21.53 9.37
N TYR A 49 -3.74 20.35 9.48
CA TYR A 49 -5.06 20.17 10.11
C TYR A 49 -4.98 19.27 11.35
N PRO A 50 -4.51 19.80 12.50
CA PRO A 50 -4.31 19.01 13.73
C PRO A 50 -5.60 18.80 14.55
N LEU A 51 -6.69 19.50 14.24
CA LEU A 51 -7.97 19.41 14.95
C LEU A 51 -8.80 18.24 14.43
N GLU A 52 -9.33 17.42 15.35
CA GLU A 52 -10.12 16.22 15.00
C GLU A 52 -11.44 16.53 14.28
N GLU A 53 -11.95 17.76 14.40
CA GLU A 53 -13.17 18.21 13.74
C GLU A 53 -13.00 18.29 12.21
N ASP A 54 -11.79 18.62 11.73
CA ASP A 54 -11.48 18.76 10.30
C ASP A 54 -10.83 17.49 9.71
N PHE A 55 -10.09 16.73 10.51
CA PHE A 55 -9.44 15.49 10.06
C PHE A 55 -9.52 14.39 11.12
N HIS A 56 -10.43 13.43 10.93
CA HIS A 56 -10.54 12.29 11.83
C HIS A 56 -9.29 11.42 11.73
N ARG A 57 -8.65 11.14 12.87
CA ARG A 57 -7.49 10.22 12.96
C ARG A 57 -7.75 8.85 12.33
N ALA A 58 -9.01 8.44 12.26
CA ALA A 58 -9.45 7.22 11.61
C ALA A 58 -9.07 7.15 10.11
N TYR A 59 -8.94 8.29 9.42
CA TYR A 59 -8.59 8.34 8.00
C TYR A 59 -7.15 7.89 7.72
N HIS A 60 -6.23 7.98 8.69
CA HIS A 60 -4.89 7.41 8.54
C HIS A 60 -4.90 5.88 8.53
N THR A 61 -5.92 5.25 9.12
CA THR A 61 -6.02 3.78 9.24
C THR A 61 -6.11 3.11 7.88
N CYS A 62 -6.83 3.69 6.90
CA CYS A 62 -6.89 3.12 5.56
C CYS A 62 -5.51 3.15 4.88
N GLY A 63 -4.75 4.24 5.08
CA GLY A 63 -3.36 4.36 4.66
C GLY A 63 -2.49 3.26 5.28
N VAL A 64 -2.52 3.08 6.60
CA VAL A 64 -1.75 2.02 7.30
C VAL A 64 -2.10 0.63 6.75
N ILE A 65 -3.38 0.31 6.58
CA ILE A 65 -3.79 -1.00 6.04
C ILE A 65 -3.28 -1.19 4.60
N ALA A 66 -3.33 -0.14 3.76
CA ALA A 66 -2.77 -0.17 2.41
C ALA A 66 -1.25 -0.47 2.42
N THR A 67 -0.51 0.04 3.41
CA THR A 67 0.93 -0.24 3.52
C THR A 67 1.25 -1.67 3.90
N VAL A 68 0.48 -2.24 4.83
CA VAL A 68 0.65 -3.63 5.23
C VAL A 68 0.36 -4.53 4.03
N ALA A 69 -0.73 -4.26 3.31
CA ALA A 69 -1.05 -4.95 2.06
C ALA A 69 0.08 -4.85 1.02
N PHE A 70 0.63 -3.64 0.84
CA PHE A 70 1.75 -3.39 -0.06
C PHE A 70 3.00 -4.21 0.33
N LEU A 71 3.39 -4.22 1.61
CA LEU A 71 4.51 -5.04 2.07
C LEU A 71 4.23 -6.54 1.88
N MET A 72 3.02 -7.01 2.17
CA MET A 72 2.64 -8.41 1.98
C MET A 72 2.76 -8.86 0.52
N ILE A 73 2.32 -8.04 -0.43
CA ILE A 73 2.39 -8.34 -1.86
C ILE A 73 3.84 -8.35 -2.35
N ASN A 74 4.65 -7.37 -1.92
CA ASN A 74 6.05 -7.27 -2.35
C ASN A 74 6.97 -8.25 -1.62
N ALA A 75 6.58 -8.79 -0.46
CA ALA A 75 7.34 -9.78 0.28
C ALA A 75 7.28 -11.19 -0.33
N VAL A 76 6.29 -11.49 -1.17
CA VAL A 76 6.17 -12.80 -1.82
C VAL A 76 7.00 -12.83 -3.11
N SER A 77 7.92 -13.79 -3.21
CA SER A 77 8.73 -13.97 -4.40
C SER A 77 7.89 -14.53 -5.55
N ASN A 78 8.06 -13.98 -6.76
CA ASN A 78 7.41 -14.46 -7.98
C ASN A 78 7.63 -15.97 -8.24
N GLY A 79 8.75 -16.53 -7.77
CA GLY A 79 9.06 -17.96 -7.87
C GLY A 79 8.19 -18.85 -6.95
N GLN A 80 7.73 -18.33 -5.82
CA GLN A 80 6.83 -19.05 -4.91
C GLN A 80 5.39 -19.11 -5.46
N VAL A 81 5.02 -18.17 -6.34
CA VAL A 81 3.70 -18.13 -7.01
C VAL A 81 3.65 -19.06 -8.22
N ARG A 82 4.71 -19.06 -9.04
CA ARG A 82 4.86 -19.88 -10.26
C ARG A 82 5.05 -21.36 -9.98
N GLY A 83 5.57 -21.69 -8.80
CA GLY A 83 5.68 -23.07 -8.35
C GLY A 83 6.96 -23.79 -8.81
N ASP A 84 7.99 -23.04 -9.21
CA ASP A 84 9.27 -23.58 -9.66
C ASP A 84 10.17 -24.04 -8.48
N SER A 85 9.73 -23.83 -7.22
CA SER A 85 10.44 -24.27 -6.02
C SER A 85 9.99 -25.67 -5.60
N TYR A 86 10.86 -26.66 -5.85
CA TYR A 86 10.76 -28.04 -5.35
C TYR A 86 11.09 -28.14 -3.84
N SER A 87 10.51 -27.28 -3.01
CA SER A 87 10.72 -27.32 -1.55
C SER A 87 9.42 -27.63 -0.83
N GLU A 88 9.33 -28.86 -0.33
CA GLU A 88 8.32 -29.38 0.60
C GLU A 88 8.46 -28.71 1.99
N GLY A 89 8.25 -27.40 2.07
CA GLY A 89 8.06 -26.72 3.35
C GLY A 89 6.61 -26.85 3.83
N CYS A 90 6.39 -26.93 5.15
CA CYS A 90 5.07 -27.07 5.79
C CYS A 90 4.05 -25.96 5.42
N MET A 91 4.54 -24.80 4.96
CA MET A 91 3.76 -23.72 4.32
C MET A 91 4.23 -23.52 2.87
N GLY A 92 4.05 -24.53 2.03
CA GLY A 92 4.51 -24.53 0.63
C GLY A 92 3.84 -23.48 -0.27
N GLN A 93 3.76 -23.76 -1.57
CA GLN A 93 3.18 -22.85 -2.60
C GLN A 93 1.78 -22.35 -2.26
N THR A 94 0.96 -23.17 -1.58
CA THR A 94 -0.38 -22.80 -1.14
C THR A 94 -0.37 -21.66 -0.11
N GLY A 95 0.60 -21.66 0.81
CA GLY A 95 0.74 -20.61 1.83
C GLY A 95 1.09 -19.25 1.21
N ALA A 96 2.03 -19.24 0.26
CA ALA A 96 2.39 -18.03 -0.48
C ALA A 96 1.20 -17.44 -1.27
N ARG A 97 0.36 -18.30 -1.87
CA ARG A 97 -0.85 -17.88 -2.59
C ARG A 97 -1.91 -17.30 -1.65
N VAL A 98 -2.15 -17.92 -0.50
CA VAL A 98 -3.08 -17.41 0.51
C VAL A 98 -2.58 -16.07 1.08
N TRP A 99 -1.29 -15.96 1.34
CA TRP A 99 -0.68 -14.71 1.80
C TRP A 99 -0.84 -13.57 0.78
N LEU A 100 -0.57 -13.84 -0.50
CA LEU A 100 -0.81 -12.89 -1.58
C LEU A 100 -2.29 -12.52 -1.71
N PHE A 101 -3.18 -13.50 -1.59
CA PHE A 101 -4.62 -13.27 -1.69
C PHE A 101 -5.11 -12.33 -0.58
N ILE A 102 -4.68 -12.55 0.67
CA ILE A 102 -4.99 -11.65 1.79
C ILE A 102 -4.40 -10.27 1.53
N GLY A 103 -3.17 -10.18 1.03
CA GLY A 103 -2.55 -8.91 0.64
C GLY A 103 -3.40 -8.13 -0.37
N PHE A 104 -3.89 -8.80 -1.42
CA PHE A 104 -4.78 -8.16 -2.40
C PHE A 104 -6.13 -7.75 -1.80
N MET A 105 -6.74 -8.58 -0.95
CA MET A 105 -7.99 -8.23 -0.28
C MET A 105 -7.84 -6.97 0.59
N LEU A 106 -6.75 -6.87 1.34
CA LEU A 106 -6.46 -5.69 2.16
C LEU A 106 -6.19 -4.45 1.29
N ALA A 107 -5.48 -4.60 0.17
CA ALA A 107 -5.24 -3.51 -0.78
C ALA A 107 -6.55 -2.98 -1.35
N PHE A 108 -7.41 -3.84 -1.91
CA PHE A 108 -8.70 -3.43 -2.44
C PHE A 108 -9.63 -2.86 -1.36
N GLY A 109 -9.67 -3.47 -0.18
CA GLY A 109 -10.47 -2.97 0.95
C GLY A 109 -10.06 -1.57 1.37
N SER A 110 -8.76 -1.32 1.51
CA SER A 110 -8.24 0.01 1.85
C SER A 110 -8.52 1.06 0.76
N LEU A 111 -8.47 0.66 -0.52
CA LEU A 111 -8.77 1.54 -1.65
C LEU A 111 -10.25 1.95 -1.65
N ILE A 112 -11.16 0.97 -1.51
CA ILE A 112 -12.61 1.23 -1.48
C ILE A 112 -12.97 2.12 -0.28
N ALA A 113 -12.41 1.84 0.89
CA ALA A 113 -12.61 2.68 2.08
C ALA A 113 -12.11 4.11 1.87
N SER A 114 -10.96 4.28 1.20
CA SER A 114 -10.41 5.60 0.88
C SER A 114 -11.31 6.35 -0.10
N MET A 115 -11.87 5.69 -1.12
CA MET A 115 -12.83 6.31 -2.04
C MET A 115 -14.12 6.71 -1.32
N TRP A 116 -14.60 5.88 -0.39
CA TRP A 116 -15.77 6.22 0.43
C TRP A 116 -15.55 7.50 1.25
N ILE A 117 -14.39 7.61 1.91
CA ILE A 117 -14.02 8.81 2.68
C ILE A 117 -13.90 10.03 1.76
N LEU A 118 -13.27 9.88 0.58
CA LEU A 118 -13.14 10.97 -0.40
C LEU A 118 -14.50 11.51 -0.81
N PHE A 119 -15.44 10.63 -1.20
CA PHE A 119 -16.74 11.08 -1.66
C PHE A 119 -17.64 11.57 -0.53
N GLY A 120 -17.70 10.83 0.58
CA GLY A 120 -18.58 11.15 1.71
C GLY A 120 -18.12 12.35 2.54
N GLY A 121 -16.81 12.59 2.64
CA GLY A 121 -16.25 13.68 3.44
C GLY A 121 -15.91 14.94 2.64
N PHE A 122 -15.55 14.80 1.35
CA PHE A 122 -14.94 15.93 0.61
C PHE A 122 -15.61 16.27 -0.73
N VAL A 123 -16.35 15.36 -1.37
CA VAL A 123 -16.96 15.61 -2.71
C VAL A 123 -18.44 15.91 -2.62
N VAL A 124 -19.19 15.24 -1.75
CA VAL A 124 -20.61 15.57 -1.55
C VAL A 124 -20.68 16.86 -0.71
N PRO A 125 -21.34 17.93 -1.20
CA PRO A 125 -21.52 19.14 -0.39
C PRO A 125 -22.35 18.78 0.84
N GLY A 126 -21.76 18.92 2.02
CA GLY A 126 -22.52 18.86 3.27
C GLY A 126 -23.55 19.99 3.27
N GLU A 127 -24.83 19.65 3.41
CA GLU A 127 -25.79 20.65 3.84
C GLU A 127 -25.38 21.10 5.24
N TYR A 128 -24.86 22.32 5.34
CA TYR A 128 -24.69 23.00 6.62
C TYR A 128 -26.09 23.25 7.21
N TYR A 129 -26.57 22.32 8.02
CA TYR A 129 -27.64 22.63 8.98
C TYR A 129 -27.05 23.60 10.02
N TYR A 130 -27.19 24.90 9.77
CA TYR A 130 -27.14 25.89 10.84
C TYR A 130 -28.42 25.72 11.68
N GLU A 131 -28.36 24.86 12.69
CA GLU A 131 -29.36 24.88 13.77
C GLU A 131 -29.17 26.16 14.59
N GLY A 132 -30.00 27.16 14.28
CA GLY A 132 -30.53 28.12 15.24
C GLY A 132 -29.59 29.20 15.78
N THR A 133 -29.63 30.39 15.17
CA THR A 133 -29.85 31.67 15.90
C THR A 133 -29.99 32.84 14.91
N THR A 134 -31.21 33.07 14.43
CA THR A 134 -31.65 34.39 13.93
C THR A 134 -32.84 34.85 14.77
N THR A 135 -32.54 35.28 16.00
CA THR A 135 -33.36 36.27 16.67
C THR A 135 -33.16 37.60 15.97
N GLN A 136 -34.21 38.04 15.26
CA GLN A 136 -34.75 39.41 15.22
C GLN A 136 -33.78 40.52 15.68
N PHE A 137 -33.36 41.41 14.78
CA PHE A 137 -33.76 42.83 14.67
C PHE A 137 -33.06 43.47 13.46
#